data_AF-A0A834DCA0-F1
#
_entry.id   AF-A0A834DCA0-F1
#
_cell.length_a   1.000
_cell.length_b   1.000
_cell.length_c   1.000
_cell.angle_alpha   90.00
_cell.angle_beta   90.00
_cell.angle_gamma   90.00
#
_symmetry.space_group_name_H-M   'P 1'
#
loop_
_entity.id
_entity.type
_entity.pdbx_description
1 polymer ?
#
loop_
_entity_poly.entity_id
_entity_poly.type
_entity_poly.pdbx_seq_one_letter_code
_entity_poly.pdbx_strand_id
1 'polypeptide(L)'
;MSGTLPALRTSHGEVISVPHKIITHLRKEKYNADYDLSARQGADTLAFMSLLEEKLLPVLVHTFWIDAKNYVEVTRKWYAEAMPFPLNFFLPGRMQRQHMERLQLLCGEHRPENEEELEKELYQEARECLTLLSQRLGSQKFFFGDA
;
A
#
# COMPACT_ATOMS: atom_id res chain seq x y z
N MET A 1 4.04 13.66 -18.55
CA MET A 1 3.39 12.81 -17.54
C MET A 1 4.49 12.18 -16.69
N SER A 2 4.36 12.12 -15.36
CA SER A 2 5.44 11.58 -14.49
C SER A 2 5.62 10.06 -14.60
N GLY A 3 4.71 9.35 -15.27
CA GLY A 3 4.73 7.89 -15.39
C GLY A 3 4.42 7.17 -14.08
N THR A 4 3.90 7.87 -13.07
CA THR A 4 3.62 7.33 -11.74
C THR A 4 2.14 6.98 -11.62
N LEU A 5 1.85 5.78 -11.11
CA LEU A 5 0.51 5.32 -10.79
C LEU A 5 0.27 5.37 -9.28
N PRO A 6 -0.99 5.52 -8.83
CA PRO A 6 -2.19 5.81 -9.62
C PRO A 6 -2.18 7.24 -10.19
N ALA A 7 -2.86 7.46 -11.32
CA ALA A 7 -3.00 8.77 -11.95
C ALA A 7 -4.46 9.07 -12.31
N LEU A 8 -4.95 10.23 -11.88
CA LEU A 8 -6.28 10.74 -12.22
C LEU A 8 -6.14 11.80 -13.32
N ARG A 9 -6.83 11.62 -14.44
CA ARG A 9 -6.99 12.66 -15.46
C ARG A 9 -8.31 13.38 -15.24
N THR A 10 -8.26 14.70 -15.06
CA THR A 10 -9.46 15.53 -14.87
C THR A 10 -10.12 15.86 -16.22
N SER A 11 -11.38 16.29 -16.17
CA SER A 11 -12.12 16.79 -17.35
C SER A 11 -11.42 17.95 -18.05
N HIS A 12 -10.64 18.75 -17.31
CA HIS A 12 -9.86 19.87 -17.81
C HIS A 12 -8.49 19.46 -18.37
N GLY A 13 -8.18 18.16 -18.43
CA GLY A 13 -6.95 17.63 -19.01
C GLY A 13 -5.74 17.63 -18.06
N GLU A 14 -5.91 18.05 -16.80
CA GLU A 14 -4.87 17.96 -15.78
C GLU A 14 -4.66 16.51 -15.34
N VAL A 15 -3.43 16.16 -14.95
CA VAL A 15 -3.10 14.82 -14.45
C VAL A 15 -2.55 14.91 -13.03
N ILE A 16 -3.24 14.26 -12.09
CA ILE A 16 -2.88 14.18 -10.68
C ILE A 16 -2.36 12.77 -10.41
N SER A 17 -1.07 12.62 -10.13
CA SER A 17 -0.41 11.30 -9.93
C SER A 17 -0.03 11.00 -8.48
N VAL A 18 -0.49 11.81 -7.53
CA VAL A 18 -0.18 11.66 -6.10
C VAL A 18 -1.45 11.24 -5.35
N PRO A 19 -1.50 10.06 -4.70
CA PRO A 19 -2.73 9.51 -4.13
C PRO A 19 -3.50 10.48 -3.22
N HIS A 20 -2.84 11.15 -2.27
CA HIS A 20 -3.51 12.11 -1.38
C HIS A 20 -4.09 13.33 -2.12
N LYS A 21 -3.45 13.74 -3.22
CA LYS A 21 -3.97 14.82 -4.08
C LYS A 21 -5.16 14.34 -4.91
N ILE A 22 -5.13 13.09 -5.37
CA ILE A 22 -6.27 12.46 -6.05
C ILE A 22 -7.48 12.43 -5.10
N ILE A 23 -7.31 11.93 -3.88
CA ILE A 23 -8.38 11.89 -2.86
C ILE A 23 -8.90 13.30 -2.58
N THR A 24 -8.00 14.27 -2.39
CA THR A 24 -8.39 15.68 -2.14
C THR A 24 -9.16 16.30 -3.30
N HIS A 25 -8.77 15.99 -4.55
CA HIS A 25 -9.50 16.45 -5.73
C HIS A 25 -10.90 15.84 -5.79
N LEU A 26 -11.02 14.51 -5.61
CA LEU A 26 -12.32 13.84 -5.59
C LEU A 26 -13.26 14.41 -4.51
N ARG A 27 -12.72 14.71 -3.32
CA ARG A 27 -13.49 15.38 -2.25
C ARG A 27 -14.02 16.76 -2.68
N LYS A 28 -13.24 17.55 -3.43
CA LYS A 28 -13.68 18.86 -3.96
C LYS A 28 -14.80 18.72 -5.00
N GLU A 29 -14.73 17.68 -5.83
CA GLU A 29 -15.75 17.32 -6.82
C GLU A 29 -16.99 16.63 -6.23
N LYS A 30 -17.10 16.63 -4.90
CA LYS A 30 -18.20 16.01 -4.14
C LYS A 30 -18.25 14.48 -4.18
N TYR A 31 -17.15 13.83 -4.57
CA TYR A 31 -16.95 12.39 -4.43
C TYR A 31 -16.16 12.11 -3.14
N ASN A 32 -16.83 12.15 -1.99
CA ASN A 32 -16.22 11.85 -0.69
C ASN A 32 -16.89 10.61 -0.07
N ALA A 33 -16.08 9.61 0.29
CA ALA A 33 -16.56 8.44 1.02
C ALA A 33 -16.79 8.73 2.52
N ASP A 34 -16.26 9.85 3.02
CA ASP A 34 -16.21 10.18 4.45
C ASP A 34 -17.33 11.15 4.88
N TYR A 35 -18.34 11.41 4.04
CA TYR A 35 -19.37 12.43 4.33
C TYR A 35 -20.09 12.21 5.65
N ASP A 36 -20.36 10.95 5.98
CA ASP A 36 -21.13 10.57 7.16
C ASP A 36 -20.25 10.31 8.39
N LEU A 37 -18.93 10.50 8.27
CA LEU A 37 -18.01 10.31 9.39
C LEU A 37 -18.02 11.51 10.33
N SER A 38 -18.23 11.25 11.62
CA SER A 38 -17.95 12.21 12.68
C SER A 38 -16.46 12.57 12.73
N ALA A 39 -16.12 13.71 13.31
CA ALA A 39 -14.72 14.13 13.49
C ALA A 39 -13.86 13.07 14.21
N ARG A 40 -14.46 12.35 15.17
CA ARG A 40 -13.80 11.24 15.86
C ARG A 40 -13.52 10.06 14.93
N GLN A 41 -14.51 9.64 14.14
CA GLN A 41 -14.32 8.55 13.17
C GLN A 41 -13.33 8.92 12.06
N GLY A 42 -13.29 10.19 11.66
CA GLY A 42 -12.27 10.71 10.75
C GLY A 42 -10.85 10.58 11.33
N ALA A 43 -10.68 10.93 12.61
CA ALA A 43 -9.40 10.74 13.32
C ALA A 43 -9.03 9.24 13.44
N ASP A 44 -9.99 8.39 13.79
CA ASP A 44 -9.78 6.93 13.86
C ASP A 44 -9.36 6.36 12.49
N THR A 45 -9.95 6.85 11.39
CA THR A 45 -9.59 6.42 10.02
C THR A 45 -8.13 6.71 9.71
N LEU A 46 -7.66 7.91 10.04
CA LEU A 46 -6.25 8.29 9.85
C LEU A 46 -5.33 7.41 10.70
N ALA A 47 -5.71 7.11 11.95
CA ALA A 47 -4.95 6.21 12.81
C ALA A 47 -4.84 4.80 12.22
N PHE A 48 -5.94 4.26 11.67
CA PHE A 48 -5.91 2.95 11.00
C PHE A 48 -5.07 2.95 9.73
N MET A 49 -5.12 4.03 8.93
CA MET A 49 -4.26 4.18 7.76
C MET A 49 -2.78 4.15 8.15
N SER A 50 -2.40 4.92 9.19
CA SER A 50 -1.03 4.90 9.70
C SER A 50 -0.61 3.52 10.20
N LEU A 51 -1.48 2.83 10.95
CA LEU A 51 -1.21 1.47 11.43
C LEU A 51 -0.95 0.49 10.27
N LEU A 52 -1.76 0.58 9.20
CA LEU A 52 -1.58 -0.24 8.00
C LEU A 52 -0.27 0.09 7.27
N GLU A 53 0.05 1.37 7.12
CA GLU A 53 1.29 1.82 6.47
C GLU A 53 2.55 1.42 7.26
N GLU A 54 2.46 1.39 8.59
CA GLU A 54 3.59 1.06 9.45
C GLU A 54 3.77 -0.46 9.64
N LYS A 55 2.68 -1.21 9.84
CA LYS A 55 2.76 -2.62 10.26
C LYS A 55 2.40 -3.63 9.17
N LEU A 56 1.57 -3.26 8.19
CA LEU A 56 1.14 -4.18 7.13
C LEU A 56 1.86 -3.94 5.81
N LEU A 57 2.10 -2.67 5.44
CA LEU A 57 2.77 -2.36 4.18
C LEU A 57 4.18 -2.98 4.07
N PRO A 58 5.03 -3.01 5.13
CA PRO A 58 6.34 -3.64 5.04
C PRO A 58 6.28 -5.12 4.65
N VAL A 59 5.40 -5.91 5.27
CA VAL A 59 5.25 -7.33 4.93
C VAL A 59 4.76 -7.51 3.50
N LEU A 60 3.81 -6.68 3.03
CA LEU A 60 3.33 -6.76 1.66
C LEU A 60 4.45 -6.47 0.66
N VAL A 61 5.26 -5.44 0.92
CA VAL A 61 6.42 -5.12 0.08
C VAL A 61 7.41 -6.29 0.06
N HIS A 62 7.71 -6.88 1.21
CA HIS A 62 8.56 -8.06 1.32
C HIS A 62 8.00 -9.24 0.50
N THR A 63 6.76 -9.63 0.75
CA THR A 63 6.09 -10.76 0.07
C THR A 63 6.04 -10.58 -1.45
N PHE A 64 5.77 -9.37 -1.96
CA PHE A 64 5.65 -9.16 -3.41
C PHE A 64 7.00 -8.96 -4.12
N TRP A 65 7.97 -8.30 -3.49
CA TRP A 65 9.17 -7.81 -4.19
C TRP A 65 10.48 -8.42 -3.73
N ILE A 66 10.52 -9.02 -2.54
CA ILE A 66 11.75 -9.58 -1.94
C ILE A 66 11.70 -11.10 -1.94
N ASP A 67 10.57 -11.70 -1.53
CA ASP A 67 10.41 -13.15 -1.61
C ASP A 67 10.64 -13.63 -3.05
N ALA A 68 11.70 -14.41 -3.24
CA ALA A 68 12.18 -14.77 -4.56
C ALA A 68 11.14 -15.57 -5.35
N LYS A 69 10.39 -16.43 -4.66
CA LYS A 69 9.38 -17.28 -5.29
C LYS A 69 8.21 -16.45 -5.79
N ASN A 70 7.62 -15.63 -4.92
CA ASN A 70 6.50 -14.74 -5.25
C ASN A 70 6.90 -13.72 -6.31
N TYR A 71 8.10 -13.15 -6.22
CA TYR A 71 8.57 -12.20 -7.22
C TYR A 71 8.66 -12.83 -8.62
N VAL A 72 9.25 -14.02 -8.74
CA VAL A 72 9.44 -14.68 -10.05
C VAL A 72 8.13 -15.25 -10.60
N GLU A 73 7.35 -15.95 -9.77
CA GLU A 73 6.17 -16.69 -10.21
C GLU A 73 4.94 -15.79 -10.40
N VAL A 74 4.84 -14.71 -9.62
CA VAL A 74 3.64 -13.87 -9.55
C VAL A 74 3.94 -12.43 -9.95
N THR A 75 4.68 -11.69 -9.13
CA THR A 75 4.81 -10.22 -9.26
C THR A 75 5.43 -9.82 -10.60
N ARG A 76 6.62 -10.32 -10.91
CA ARG A 76 7.32 -9.97 -12.16
C ARG A 76 6.47 -10.34 -13.37
N LYS A 77 5.82 -11.50 -13.35
CA LYS A 77 4.98 -11.98 -14.45
C LYS A 77 3.78 -11.07 -14.69
N TRP A 78 3.01 -10.76 -13.64
CA TRP A 78 1.86 -9.87 -13.72
C TRP A 78 2.23 -8.48 -14.27
N TYR A 79 3.31 -7.90 -13.75
CA TYR A 79 3.78 -6.60 -14.22
C TYR A 79 4.31 -6.68 -15.67
N ALA A 80 5.06 -7.72 -16.04
CA ALA A 80 5.59 -7.90 -17.38
C ALA A 80 4.48 -8.11 -18.44
N GLU A 81 3.42 -8.86 -18.10
CA GLU A 81 2.27 -9.10 -18.99
C GLU A 81 1.45 -7.84 -19.25
N ALA A 82 1.37 -6.94 -18.26
CA ALA A 82 0.66 -5.67 -18.38
C ALA A 82 1.46 -4.58 -19.15
N MET A 83 2.72 -4.84 -19.51
CA MET A 83 3.60 -3.85 -20.12
C MET A 83 3.97 -4.23 -21.57
N PRO A 84 3.98 -3.25 -22.50
CA PRO A 84 4.36 -3.52 -23.88
C PRO A 84 5.87 -3.78 -23.99
N PHE A 85 6.26 -4.52 -25.04
CA PHE A 85 7.66 -4.61 -25.44
C PHE A 85 8.20 -3.21 -25.77
N PRO A 86 9.41 -2.81 -25.32
CA PRO A 86 10.39 -3.59 -24.55
C PRO A 86 10.32 -3.37 -23.02
N LEU A 87 9.35 -2.58 -22.53
CA LEU A 87 9.27 -2.14 -21.13
C LEU A 87 9.15 -3.32 -20.15
N ASN A 88 8.46 -4.39 -20.55
CA ASN A 88 8.31 -5.60 -19.76
C ASN A 88 9.63 -6.28 -19.34
N PHE A 89 10.75 -6.04 -20.05
CA PHE A 89 12.04 -6.65 -19.72
C PHE A 89 12.73 -5.98 -18.53
N PHE A 90 12.61 -4.65 -18.39
CA PHE A 90 13.42 -3.89 -17.43
C PHE A 90 12.61 -3.11 -16.39
N LEU A 91 11.35 -2.76 -16.66
CA LEU A 91 10.52 -2.04 -15.69
C LEU A 91 10.25 -2.86 -14.43
N PRO A 92 9.87 -4.16 -14.48
CA PRO A 92 9.70 -4.95 -13.26
C PRO A 92 10.94 -4.97 -12.37
N GLY A 93 12.14 -5.12 -12.96
CA GLY A 93 13.40 -5.10 -12.21
C GLY A 93 13.73 -3.72 -11.63
N ARG A 94 13.37 -2.63 -12.31
CA ARG A 94 13.49 -1.28 -11.76
C ARG A 94 12.55 -1.06 -10.58
N MET A 95 11.31 -1.53 -10.69
CA MET A 95 10.31 -1.44 -9.63
C MET A 95 10.74 -2.24 -8.40
N GLN A 96 11.26 -3.46 -8.60
CA GLN A 96 11.81 -4.29 -7.53
C GLN A 96 12.86 -3.54 -6.73
N ARG A 97 13.87 -2.95 -7.39
CA ARG A 97 14.92 -2.16 -6.71
C ARG A 97 14.35 -1.01 -5.89
N GLN A 98 13.40 -0.26 -6.44
CA GLN A 98 12.74 0.84 -5.73
C GLN A 98 11.97 0.36 -4.49
N HIS A 99 11.29 -0.79 -4.59
CA HIS A 99 10.56 -1.37 -3.46
C HIS A 99 11.50 -1.95 -2.39
N MET A 100 12.61 -2.55 -2.80
CA MET A 100 13.66 -2.99 -1.89
C MET A 100 14.21 -1.79 -1.10
N GLU A 101 14.66 -0.74 -1.78
CA GLU A 101 15.14 0.51 -1.15
C GLU A 101 14.11 1.10 -0.17
N ARG A 102 12.83 1.15 -0.58
CA ARG A 102 11.75 1.63 0.27
C ARG A 102 11.58 0.78 1.52
N LEU A 103 11.66 -0.55 1.43
CA LEU A 103 11.56 -1.41 2.60
C LEU A 103 12.73 -1.17 3.57
N GLN A 104 13.96 -0.97 3.04
CA GLN A 104 15.11 -0.66 3.90
C GLN A 104 14.86 0.62 4.71
N LEU A 105 14.24 1.63 4.10
CA LEU A 105 13.88 2.87 4.78
C LEU A 105 12.76 2.69 5.82
N LEU A 106 11.78 1.83 5.53
CA LEU A 106 10.67 1.55 6.45
C LEU A 106 11.11 0.76 7.69
N CYS A 107 12.03 -0.18 7.53
CA CYS A 107 12.55 -0.99 8.64
C CYS A 107 13.59 -0.26 9.51
N GLY A 108 14.09 0.92 9.08
CA GLY A 108 15.04 1.73 9.84
C GLY A 108 16.41 1.06 10.08
N GLU A 109 17.16 1.56 11.06
CA GLU A 109 18.51 1.05 11.41
C GLU A 109 18.50 -0.22 12.27
N HIS A 110 17.36 -0.59 12.86
CA HIS A 110 17.21 -1.79 13.70
C HIS A 110 16.80 -3.02 12.88
N ARG A 111 17.49 -3.27 11.76
CA ARG A 111 17.23 -4.47 10.96
C ARG A 111 17.95 -5.67 11.59
N PRO A 112 17.27 -6.80 11.82
CA PRO A 112 17.94 -8.05 12.14
C PRO A 112 18.97 -8.36 11.06
N GLU A 113 20.17 -8.79 11.47
CA GLU A 113 21.24 -9.19 10.54
C GLU A 113 20.83 -10.42 9.72
N ASN A 114 19.91 -11.23 10.27
CA ASN A 114 19.37 -12.42 9.63
C ASN A 114 18.06 -12.12 8.90
N GLU A 115 18.04 -12.42 7.60
CA GLU A 115 16.86 -12.25 6.73
C GLU A 115 15.65 -13.06 7.22
N GLU A 116 15.88 -14.25 7.78
CA GLU A 116 14.81 -15.10 8.33
C GLU A 116 14.19 -14.51 9.61
N GLU A 117 15.00 -13.81 10.42
CA GLU A 117 14.50 -13.14 11.63
C GLU A 117 13.71 -11.89 11.26
N LEU A 118 14.21 -11.10 10.30
CA LEU A 118 13.49 -9.95 9.76
C LEU A 118 12.14 -10.39 9.17
N GLU A 119 12.12 -11.47 8.41
CA GLU A 119 10.87 -12.02 7.87
C GLU A 119 9.89 -12.36 9.01
N LYS A 120 10.33 -13.14 10.01
CA LYS A 120 9.48 -13.52 11.15
C LYS A 120 8.90 -12.30 11.88
N GLU A 121 9.71 -11.27 12.11
CA GLU A 121 9.27 -10.04 12.76
C GLU A 121 8.21 -9.31 11.92
N LEU A 122 8.45 -9.12 10.62
CA LEU A 122 7.51 -8.47 9.71
C LEU A 122 6.15 -9.20 9.67
N TYR A 123 6.17 -10.53 9.59
CA TYR A 123 4.93 -11.32 9.59
C TYR A 123 4.22 -11.29 10.94
N GLN A 124 4.96 -11.23 12.05
CA GLN A 124 4.39 -11.12 13.39
C GLN A 124 3.68 -9.76 13.57
N GLU A 125 4.36 -8.66 13.23
CA GLU A 125 3.77 -7.31 13.29
C GLU A 125 2.52 -7.18 12.42
N ALA A 126 2.57 -7.71 11.19
CA ALA A 126 1.44 -7.72 10.29
C ALA A 126 0.25 -8.52 10.84
N ARG A 127 0.53 -9.68 11.46
CA ARG A 127 -0.51 -10.50 12.09
C ARG A 127 -1.17 -9.78 13.26
N GLU A 128 -0.38 -9.09 14.08
CA GLU A 128 -0.91 -8.27 15.17
C GLU A 128 -1.77 -7.13 14.65
N CYS A 129 -1.32 -6.42 13.60
CA CYS A 129 -2.08 -5.39 12.92
C CYS A 129 -3.44 -5.92 12.42
N LEU A 130 -3.44 -7.04 11.69
CA LEU A 130 -4.67 -7.65 11.18
C LEU A 130 -5.58 -8.13 12.32
N THR A 131 -5.01 -8.62 13.42
CA THR A 131 -5.78 -9.02 14.61
C THR A 131 -6.45 -7.81 15.26
N LEU A 132 -5.74 -6.69 15.43
CA LEU A 132 -6.30 -5.45 15.96
C LEU A 132 -7.44 -4.92 15.08
N LEU A 133 -7.25 -4.93 13.75
CA LEU A 133 -8.29 -4.53 12.81
C LEU A 133 -9.50 -5.46 12.86
N SER A 134 -9.27 -6.78 12.94
CA SER A 134 -10.33 -7.78 13.09
C SER A 134 -11.11 -7.59 14.39
N GLN A 135 -10.43 -7.32 15.51
CA GLN A 135 -11.09 -7.03 16.78
C GLN A 135 -11.90 -5.74 16.71
N ARG A 136 -11.37 -4.71 16.05
CA ARG A 136 -12.05 -3.43 15.87
C ARG A 136 -13.30 -3.55 15.02
N LEU A 137 -13.27 -4.37 13.98
CA LEU A 137 -14.43 -4.69 13.15
C LEU A 137 -15.46 -5.53 13.91
N GLY A 138 -14.98 -6.52 14.68
CA GLY A 138 -15.84 -7.42 15.46
C GLY A 138 -16.82 -8.17 14.55
N SER A 139 -18.11 -8.10 14.88
CA SER A 139 -19.20 -8.68 14.07
C SER A 139 -19.90 -7.65 13.16
N GLN A 140 -19.37 -6.43 13.06
CA GLN A 140 -19.96 -5.37 12.23
C GLN A 140 -19.60 -5.56 10.76
N LYS A 141 -20.44 -5.08 9.85
CA LYS A 141 -20.16 -5.11 8.40
C LYS A 141 -19.08 -4.10 8.00
N PHE A 142 -19.06 -2.93 8.64
CA PHE A 142 -18.07 -1.88 8.40
C PHE A 142 -17.44 -1.40 9.72
N PHE A 143 -16.27 -0.77 9.65
CA PHE A 143 -15.50 -0.32 10.83
C PHE A 143 -16.25 0.68 11.72
N PHE A 144 -17.21 1.40 11.16
CA PHE A 144 -17.98 2.45 11.82
C PHE A 144 -19.49 2.16 11.88
N GLY A 145 -19.92 0.92 11.68
CA GLY A 145 -21.32 0.51 11.77
C GLY A 145 -21.81 -0.25 10.53
N ASP A 146 -23.10 -0.12 10.22
CA ASP A 146 -23.76 -0.91 9.16
C ASP A 146 -23.99 -0.18 7.82
N ALA A 147 -23.60 1.10 7.71
CA ALA A 147 -23.85 2.01 6.58
C ALA A 147 -25.33 2.21 6.24
#